data_AF-A0A6J4HXC6-F1
#
_entry.id   AF-A0A6J4HXC6-F1
#
_cell.length_a   1.000
_cell.length_b   1.000
_cell.length_c   1.000
_cell.angle_alpha   90.00
_cell.angle_beta   90.00
_cell.angle_gamma   90.00
#
_symmetry.space_group_name_H-M   'P 1'
#
loop_
_entity.id
_entity.type
_entity.pdbx_description
1 polymer ?
#
loop_
_entity_poly.entity_id
_entity_poly.type
_entity_poly.pdbx_seq_one_letter_code
_entity_poly.pdbx_strand_id
1 'polypeptide(L)' 'MTSSPSTATHDRDRKRRAYEQAGVREYWIADPYARTVEILALENGKYRLLGVL' A
#
# COMPACT_ATOMS: atom_id res chain seq x y z
N MET A 1 -21.67 -9.20 -13.55
CA MET A 1 -21.32 -8.48 -12.31
C MET A 1 -20.00 -7.77 -12.56
N THR A 2 -20.08 -6.52 -12.98
CA THR A 2 -18.93 -5.74 -13.47
C THR A 2 -18.27 -5.07 -12.27
N SER A 3 -17.09 -5.54 -11.87
CA SER A 3 -16.36 -4.95 -10.75
C SER A 3 -15.78 -3.61 -11.18
N SER A 4 -16.23 -2.54 -10.52
CA SER A 4 -15.91 -1.16 -10.84
C SER A 4 -14.39 -0.87 -10.72
N PRO A 5 -13.76 -0.20 -11.71
CA PRO A 5 -12.33 0.15 -11.68
C PRO A 5 -11.98 1.23 -10.63
N SER A 6 -12.96 1.73 -9.87
CA SER A 6 -12.79 2.80 -8.88
C SER A 6 -12.46 2.29 -7.46
N THR A 7 -12.45 0.97 -7.25
CA THR A 7 -12.28 0.37 -5.91
C THR A 7 -10.83 0.09 -5.54
N ALA A 8 -9.90 0.05 -6.51
CA ALA A 8 -8.50 -0.26 -6.23
C ALA A 8 -7.82 0.82 -5.38
N THR A 9 -8.08 2.10 -5.66
CA THR A 9 -7.52 3.23 -4.90
C THR A 9 -8.15 3.34 -3.51
N HIS A 10 -9.46 3.11 -3.40
CA HIS A 10 -10.17 3.16 -2.11
C HIS A 10 -9.82 1.98 -1.19
N ASP A 11 -9.65 0.78 -1.75
CA ASP A 11 -9.22 -0.41 -0.99
C ASP A 11 -7.77 -0.26 -0.48
N ARG A 12 -6.89 0.34 -1.29
CA ARG A 12 -5.51 0.63 -0.90
C ARG A 12 -5.44 1.57 0.31
N ASP A 13 -6.18 2.67 0.33
CA ASP A 13 -6.16 3.60 1.49
C ASP A 13 -6.69 2.93 2.77
N ARG A 14 -7.78 2.16 2.66
CA ARG A 14 -8.35 1.44 3.80
C ARG A 14 -7.40 0.38 4.36
N LYS A 15 -6.79 -0.43 3.49
CA LYS A 15 -5.79 -1.44 3.89
C LYS A 15 -4.57 -0.78 4.49
N ARG A 16 -4.08 0.30 3.89
CA ARG A 16 -2.94 1.07 4.41
C ARG A 16 -3.21 1.51 5.84
N ARG A 17 -4.35 2.17 6.11
CA ARG A 17 -4.72 2.60 7.47
C ARG A 17 -4.84 1.43 8.44
N ALA A 18 -5.42 0.31 8.01
CA ALA A 18 -5.54 -0.88 8.85
C ALA A 18 -4.18 -1.46 9.22
N TYR A 19 -3.22 -1.48 8.29
CA TYR A 19 -1.85 -1.93 8.55
C TYR A 19 -1.05 -0.93 9.40
N GLU A 20 -1.28 0.39 9.24
CA GLU A 20 -0.74 1.43 10.13
C GLU A 20 -1.20 1.21 11.56
N GLN A 21 -2.50 1.00 11.76
CA GLN A 21 -3.10 0.72 13.08
C GLN A 21 -2.64 -0.61 13.66
N ALA A 22 -2.42 -1.62 12.82
CA ALA A 22 -1.89 -2.91 13.24
C ALA A 22 -0.38 -2.89 13.54
N GLY A 23 0.32 -1.78 13.28
CA GLY A 23 1.75 -1.67 13.56
C GLY A 23 2.63 -2.48 12.60
N VAL A 24 2.15 -2.77 11.38
CA VAL A 24 2.91 -3.53 10.40
C VAL A 24 4.10 -2.69 9.92
N ARG A 25 5.31 -3.16 10.23
CA ARG A 25 6.56 -2.41 10.01
C ARG A 25 6.83 -2.11 8.53
N GLU A 26 6.46 -3.00 7.63
CA GLU A 26 6.77 -2.89 6.20
C GLU A 26 5.54 -3.27 5.36
N TYR A 27 5.23 -2.43 4.37
CA TYR A 27 4.12 -2.61 3.44
C TYR A 27 4.66 -2.56 2.02
N TRP A 28 4.63 -3.70 1.32
CA TRP A 28 5.20 -3.85 -0.01
C TRP A 28 4.07 -3.88 -1.06
N ILE A 29 4.20 -3.04 -2.08
CA ILE A 29 3.23 -2.92 -3.15
C ILE A 29 3.94 -3.29 -4.45
N ALA A 30 3.69 -4.48 -4.95
CA ALA A 30 4.17 -4.89 -6.27
C ALA A 30 3.15 -4.45 -7.34
N ASP A 31 3.61 -3.68 -8.31
CA ASP A 31 2.84 -3.34 -9.51
C ASP A 31 3.40 -4.13 -10.70
N PRO A 32 2.69 -5.17 -11.19
CA PRO A 32 3.16 -6.00 -12.28
C PRO A 32 3.13 -5.29 -13.64
N TYR A 33 2.33 -4.22 -13.79
CA TYR A 33 2.24 -3.45 -15.03
C TYR A 33 3.41 -2.46 -15.14
N ALA A 34 3.70 -1.77 -14.05
CA ALA A 34 4.85 -0.88 -13.94
C ALA A 34 6.17 -1.64 -13.72
N ARG A 35 6.12 -2.94 -13.41
CA ARG A 35 7.27 -3.78 -13.02
C ARG A 35 8.09 -3.14 -11.90
N THR A 36 7.39 -2.58 -10.93
CA THR A 36 8.00 -1.92 -9.78
C THR A 36 7.48 -2.50 -8.47
N VAL A 37 8.30 -2.40 -7.44
CA VAL A 37 7.90 -2.74 -6.07
C VAL A 37 8.14 -1.54 -5.18
N GLU A 38 7.06 -0.92 -4.71
CA GLU A 38 7.13 0.15 -3.73
C GLU A 38 7.22 -0.45 -2.33
N ILE A 39 8.21 -0.03 -1.56
CA ILE A 39 8.41 -0.44 -0.18
C ILE A 39 8.06 0.75 0.71
N LEU A 40 7.05 0.58 1.56
CA LEU A 40 6.69 1.56 2.57
C LEU A 40 7.04 1.04 3.96
N ALA A 41 7.69 1.83 4.80
CA ALA A 41 7.93 1.51 6.20
C ALA A 41 7.08 2.36 7.13
N LEU A 42 6.61 1.75 8.21
CA LEU A 42 5.86 2.44 9.24
C LEU A 42 6.82 3.23 10.12
N GLU A 43 6.86 4.54 9.91
CA GLU A 43 7.65 5.47 10.71
C GLU A 43 6.71 6.41 11.47
N ASN A 44 6.85 6.45 12.80
CA ASN A 44 6.05 7.33 13.67
C ASN A 44 4.53 7.19 13.45
N GLY A 45 4.06 5.96 13.20
CA GLY A 45 2.64 5.65 12.98
C GLY A 45 2.10 6.02 11.60
N LYS A 46 2.97 6.37 10.65
CA LYS A 46 2.61 6.62 9.25
C LYS A 46 3.53 5.89 8.29
N TYR A 47 2.98 5.39 7.18
CA TYR A 47 3.82 4.81 6.15
C TYR A 47 4.61 5.87 5.40
N ARG A 48 5.92 5.63 5.26
CA ARG A 48 6.85 6.40 4.42
C ARG A 48 7.42 5.51 3.33
N LEU A 49 7.45 6.00 2.10
CA LEU A 49 8.12 5.31 1.00
C LEU A 49 9.62 5.22 1.30
N LEU A 50 10.13 3.99 1.47
CA LEU A 50 11.55 3.70 1.62
C LEU A 50 12.25 3.63 0.25
N GLY A 51 11.55 3.14 -0.76
CA GLY A 51 12.11 3.04 -2.09
C GLY A 51 11.16 2.35 -3.06
N VAL A 52 11.52 2.44 -4.33
CA VAL A 52 10.91 1.70 -5.42
C VAL A 52 12.01 0.85 -6.07
N LEU A 53 11.77 -0.46 -6.15
CA LEU A 53 12.61 -1.42 -6.87
C LEU A 53 12.06 -1.67 -8.26
#